data_AF-A7SJX1-F1
#
_entry.id   AF-A7SJX1-F1
#
_cell.length_a   1.000
_cell.length_b   1.000
_cell.length_c   1.000
_cell.angle_alpha   90.00
_cell.angle_beta   90.00
_cell.angle_gamma   90.00
#
_symmetry.space_group_name_H-M   'P 1'
#
loop_
_entity.id
_entity.type
_entity.pdbx_description
1 polymer ?
#
loop_
_entity_poly.entity_id
_entity_poly.type
_entity_poly.pdbx_seq_one_letter_code
_entity_poly.pdbx_strand_id
1 'polypeptide(L)' 'CPDDIYETVTSSSAVVTWPKPVYSDNVGVVKVTPTHNSGDKFTLGTTRVYYQVDDAAGNNARCSFTVNI' A
#
# COMPACT_ATOMS: atom_id res chain seq x y z
N CYS A 1 7.43 4.97 -1.81
CA CYS A 1 6.60 3.89 -1.26
C CYS A 1 6.35 4.19 0.21
N PRO A 2 5.22 3.77 0.81
CA PRO A 2 5.11 3.68 2.26
C PRO A 2 6.17 2.70 2.78
N ASP A 3 6.60 2.92 4.02
CA ASP A 3 7.52 2.02 4.71
C ASP A 3 6.78 0.78 5.25
N ASP A 4 7.54 -0.25 5.60
CA ASP A 4 7.01 -1.43 6.28
C ASP A 4 6.49 -1.05 7.67
N ILE A 5 5.36 -1.64 8.06
CA ILE A 5 4.64 -1.37 9.30
C ILE A 5 4.71 -2.60 10.19
N TYR A 6 5.15 -2.38 11.43
CA TYR A 6 5.20 -3.40 12.47
C TYR A 6 4.47 -2.85 13.69
N GLU A 7 3.29 -3.38 13.97
CA GLU A 7 2.55 -3.07 15.20
C GLU A 7 2.45 -4.32 16.05
N THR A 8 2.48 -4.17 17.37
CA THR A 8 2.22 -5.26 18.30
C THR A 8 0.90 -4.98 18.98
N VAL A 9 -0.08 -5.85 18.74
CA VAL A 9 -1.41 -5.71 19.32
C VAL A 9 -1.76 -6.86 20.26
N THR A 10 -2.59 -6.58 21.25
CA THR A 10 -3.14 -7.60 22.16
C THR A 10 -4.42 -8.24 21.62
N SER A 11 -5.02 -7.65 20.58
CA SER A 11 -6.19 -8.15 19.85
C SER A 11 -5.80 -9.04 18.67
N SER A 12 -6.75 -9.78 18.11
CA SER A 12 -6.53 -10.58 16.90
C SER A 12 -6.43 -9.76 15.60
N SER A 13 -6.54 -8.42 15.69
CA SER A 13 -6.56 -7.52 14.54
C SER A 13 -6.34 -6.05 14.94
N ALA A 14 -5.87 -5.24 13.99
CA ALA A 14 -5.59 -3.81 14.13
C ALA A 14 -6.09 -3.04 12.90
N VAL A 15 -6.46 -1.76 13.07
CA VAL A 15 -6.69 -0.84 11.95
C VAL A 15 -5.39 -0.12 11.68
N VAL A 16 -4.87 -0.27 10.45
CA VAL A 16 -3.53 0.21 10.11
C VAL A 16 -3.64 1.38 9.15
N THR A 17 -2.93 2.47 9.45
CA THR A 17 -2.92 3.68 8.61
C THR A 17 -1.50 4.01 8.15
N TRP A 18 -1.39 4.44 6.90
CA TRP A 18 -0.14 4.90 6.29
C TRP A 18 -0.39 6.07 5.34
N PRO A 19 0.63 6.91 5.06
CA PRO A 19 0.53 7.93 4.04
C PRO A 19 0.33 7.28 2.67
N LYS A 20 -0.65 7.77 1.89
CA LYS A 20 -0.84 7.32 0.51
C LYS A 20 0.45 7.54 -0.29
N PRO A 21 0.85 6.61 -1.17
CA PRO A 21 2.06 6.80 -1.95
C PRO A 21 1.91 8.02 -2.87
N VAL A 22 2.98 8.81 -3.00
CA VAL A 22 3.04 9.91 -3.96
C VAL A 22 3.60 9.36 -5.27
N TYR A 23 2.99 9.75 -6.39
CA TYR A 23 3.38 9.35 -7.73
C TYR A 23 3.68 10.61 -8.55
N SER A 24 4.76 10.58 -9.32
CA SER A 24 5.11 11.63 -10.26
C SER A 24 5.48 10.98 -11.58
N ASP A 25 4.91 11.48 -12.67
CA ASP A 25 5.20 10.99 -14.01
C ASP A 25 5.19 12.15 -15.01
N ASN A 26 5.97 12.05 -16.09
CA ASN A 26 6.13 13.10 -17.08
C ASN A 26 4.99 13.15 -18.12
N VAL A 27 4.29 12.03 -18.32
CA VAL A 27 3.13 11.92 -19.23
C VAL A 27 1.81 11.77 -18.48
N GLY A 28 1.87 11.56 -17.17
CA GLY A 28 0.74 11.55 -16.25
C GLY A 28 0.34 10.14 -15.82
N VAL A 29 -0.08 10.04 -14.57
CA VAL A 29 -0.62 8.79 -13.99
C VAL A 29 -2.09 8.67 -14.36
N VAL A 30 -2.49 7.55 -14.96
CA VAL A 30 -3.88 7.31 -15.38
C VAL A 30 -4.63 6.40 -14.41
N LYS A 31 -3.93 5.50 -13.72
CA LYS A 31 -4.56 4.53 -12.84
C LYS A 31 -3.66 4.15 -11.68
N VAL A 32 -4.27 4.01 -10.50
CA VAL A 32 -3.64 3.45 -9.31
C VAL A 32 -4.53 2.35 -8.76
N THR A 33 -3.98 1.14 -8.63
CA THR A 33 -4.69 -0.05 -8.15
C THR A 33 -4.00 -0.59 -6.89
N PRO A 34 -4.53 -0.29 -5.69
CA PRO A 34 -4.05 -0.87 -4.44
C PRO A 34 -4.69 -2.23 -4.15
N THR A 35 -3.98 -3.12 -3.46
CA THR A 35 -4.58 -4.35 -2.87
C THR A 35 -5.28 -4.08 -1.54
N HIS A 36 -4.82 -3.07 -0.80
CA HIS A 36 -5.37 -2.64 0.50
C HIS A 36 -5.28 -1.12 0.60
N ASN A 37 -6.17 -0.51 1.37
CA ASN A 37 -6.23 0.91 1.61
C ASN A 37 -5.79 1.27 3.03
N SER A 38 -5.21 2.46 3.17
CA SER A 38 -4.91 3.02 4.49
C SER A 38 -6.21 3.19 5.28
N GLY A 39 -6.25 2.63 6.50
CA GLY A 39 -7.46 2.51 7.32
C GLY A 39 -8.13 1.14 7.25
N ASP A 40 -7.63 0.21 6.45
CA ASP A 40 -8.11 -1.17 6.45
C ASP A 40 -7.75 -1.89 7.77
N LYS A 41 -8.56 -2.90 8.10
CA LYS A 41 -8.33 -3.75 9.26
C LYS A 41 -7.55 -5.00 8.85
N PHE A 42 -6.42 -5.23 9.52
CA PHE A 42 -5.54 -6.38 9.31
C PHE A 42 -5.65 -7.33 10.50
N THR A 43 -5.67 -8.64 10.22
CA THR A 43 -5.57 -9.69 11.25
C THR A 43 -4.11 -9.95 11.60
N LEU A 44 -3.88 -10.59 12.76
CA LEU A 44 -2.54 -11.02 13.18
C LEU A 44 -1.80 -11.76 12.06
N GLY A 45 -0.52 -11.43 11.91
CA GLY A 45 0.38 -11.98 10.90
C GLY A 45 0.83 -10.96 9.86
N THR A 46 1.51 -11.47 8.84
CA THR A 46 2.17 -10.65 7.82
C THR A 46 1.31 -10.54 6.57
N THR A 47 0.93 -9.33 6.21
CA THR A 47 0.20 -8.99 4.98
C THR A 47 1.04 -8.09 4.11
N ARG A 48 1.20 -8.45 2.82
CA ARG A 48 1.93 -7.62 1.85
C ARG A 48 0.96 -6.77 1.05
N VAL A 49 1.13 -5.45 1.12
CA VAL A 49 0.30 -4.48 0.40
C VAL A 49 1.02 -4.08 -0.88
N TYR A 50 0.28 -4.07 -2.00
CA TYR A 50 0.78 -3.66 -3.30
C TYR A 50 0.02 -2.45 -3.83
N TYR A 51 0.76 -1.55 -4.46
CA TYR A 51 0.24 -0.45 -5.25
C TYR A 51 0.79 -0.60 -6.67
N GLN A 52 -0.12 -0.77 -7.62
CA GLN A 52 0.18 -0.75 -9.04
C GLN A 52 -0.21 0.61 -9.61
N VAL A 53 0.67 1.20 -10.41
CA VAL A 53 0.48 2.50 -11.04
C VAL A 53 0.68 2.33 -12.53
N ASP A 54 -0.30 2.76 -13.31
CA ASP A 54 -0.24 2.76 -14.76
C ASP A 54 -0.21 4.21 -15.26
N ASP A 55 0.68 4.51 -16.21
CA ASP A 55 0.82 5.83 -16.84
C ASP A 55 0.08 5.92 -18.20
N ALA A 56 0.01 7.13 -18.75
CA ALA A 56 -0.65 7.37 -20.03
C ALA A 56 0.10 6.78 -21.25
N ALA A 57 1.39 6.48 -21.10
CA ALA A 57 2.21 5.83 -22.13
C ALA A 57 2.09 4.29 -22.11
N GLY A 58 1.39 3.72 -21.13
CA GLY A 58 1.23 2.29 -20.94
C GLY A 58 2.37 1.63 -20.15
N ASN A 59 3.23 2.41 -19.48
CA ASN A 59 4.17 1.85 -18.52
C ASN A 59 3.48 1.54 -17.19
N ASN A 60 4.06 0.57 -16.50
CA ASN A 60 3.62 0.12 -15.20
C ASN A 60 4.73 0.30 -14.16
N ALA A 61 4.40 0.91 -13.03
CA ALA A 61 5.25 0.93 -11.85
C ALA A 61 4.55 0.23 -10.69
N ARG A 62 5.29 -0.56 -9.91
CA ARG A 62 4.75 -1.26 -8.74
C ARG A 62 5.55 -0.94 -7.50
N CYS A 63 4.82 -0.71 -6.42
CA CYS A 63 5.33 -0.46 -5.08
C CYS A 63 4.71 -1.48 -4.12
N SER A 64 5.45 -1.92 -3.11
CA SER A 64 4.92 -2.79 -2.07
C SER A 64 5.60 -2.56 -0.74
N PHE A 65 4.86 -2.80 0.33
CA PHE A 65 5.36 -2.79 1.71
C PHE A 65 4.62 -3.86 2.52
N THR A 66 5.16 -4.16 3.68
CA THR A 66 4.71 -5.21 4.59
C THR A 66 3.96 -4.58 5.75
N VAL A 67 2.83 -5.18 6.13
CA VAL A 67 2.10 -4.89 7.35
C VAL A 67 2.17 -6.13 8.22
N ASN A 68 2.78 -6.02 9.39
CA ASN A 68 2.87 -7.10 10.37
C ASN A 68 2.20 -6.66 11.68
N ILE A 69 1.17 -7.40 12.06
CA ILE A 69 0.31 -7.17 13.23
C ILE A 69 0.49 -8.31 14.24
#